data_AF-A0A448XL36-F1
#
_entry.id   AF-A0A448XL36-F1
#
_cell.length_a   1.000
_cell.length_b   1.000
_cell.length_c   1.000
_cell.angle_alpha   90.00
_cell.angle_beta   90.00
_cell.angle_gamma   90.00
#
_symmetry.space_group_name_H-M   'P 1'
#
loop_
_entity.id
_entity.type
_entity.pdbx_description
1 polymer ?
#
loop_
_entity_poly.entity_id
_entity_poly.type
_entity_poly.pdbx_seq_one_letter_code
_entity_poly.pdbx_strand_id
1 'polypeptide(L)' 'MGGITGFSSLLSGHARLDASGSGMPEDLEKDSPITNNDHPFLRSNAMAVYQHKLTNNDPEGKFT' A
#
# COMPACT_ATOMS: atom_id res chain seq x y z
N MET A 1 19.37 -17.51 -21.05
CA MET A 1 18.53 -17.96 -19.91
C MET A 1 18.20 -16.77 -19.00
N GLY A 2 17.44 -15.76 -19.48
CA GLY A 2 17.24 -14.49 -18.77
C GLY A 2 15.79 -13.97 -18.80
N GLY A 3 14.81 -14.86 -18.96
CA GLY A 3 13.42 -14.48 -19.28
C GLY A 3 12.39 -14.65 -18.16
N ILE A 4 12.76 -15.14 -16.98
CA ILE A 4 11.77 -15.50 -15.93
C ILE A 4 12.11 -14.96 -14.54
N THR A 5 13.30 -14.41 -14.33
CA THR A 5 13.76 -13.92 -13.01
C THR A 5 13.41 -12.46 -12.73
N GLY A 6 12.96 -11.70 -13.74
CA GLY A 6 12.61 -10.28 -13.58
C GLY A 6 11.34 -10.05 -12.75
N PHE A 7 10.38 -10.98 -12.81
CA PHE A 7 9.14 -10.94 -12.03
C PHE A 7 9.30 -11.58 -10.63
N SER A 8 10.35 -12.37 -10.39
CA SER A 8 10.62 -12.95 -9.06
C SER A 8 10.91 -11.88 -8.00
N SER A 9 11.46 -10.73 -8.41
CA SER A 9 11.64 -9.54 -7.58
C SER A 9 10.31 -9.00 -7.03
N LEU A 10 9.23 -9.21 -7.79
CA LEU A 10 7.89 -8.81 -7.42
C LEU A 10 7.18 -9.89 -6.60
N LEU A 11 7.71 -11.11 -6.50
CA LEU A 11 7.03 -12.23 -5.82
C LEU A 11 6.77 -11.94 -4.33
N SER A 12 7.69 -11.23 -3.66
CA SER A 12 7.53 -10.73 -2.29
C SER A 12 6.39 -9.70 -2.15
N GLY A 13 6.10 -8.95 -3.23
CA GLY A 13 4.95 -8.05 -3.31
C GLY A 13 3.68 -8.73 -3.83
N HIS A 14 3.81 -9.75 -4.67
CA HIS A 14 2.70 -10.44 -5.32
C HIS A 14 1.88 -11.27 -4.34
N ALA A 15 2.51 -11.85 -3.31
CA ALA A 15 1.78 -12.50 -2.23
C ALA A 15 0.79 -11.55 -1.53
N ARG A 16 1.07 -10.24 -1.50
CA ARG A 16 0.19 -9.20 -0.91
C ARG A 16 -1.02 -8.87 -1.79
N LEU A 17 -1.01 -9.31 -3.04
CA LEU A 17 -2.08 -9.11 -4.03
C LEU A 17 -2.84 -10.43 -4.30
N ASP A 18 -2.52 -11.52 -3.59
CA ASP A 18 -3.30 -12.75 -3.68
C ASP A 18 -4.73 -12.49 -3.19
N ALA A 19 -5.72 -13.01 -3.90
CA ALA A 19 -7.13 -12.79 -3.60
C ALA A 19 -7.54 -13.34 -2.21
N SER A 20 -6.66 -14.11 -1.56
CA SER A 20 -6.80 -14.57 -0.18
C SER A 20 -6.63 -13.47 0.88
N GLY A 21 -6.01 -12.34 0.55
CA GLY A 21 -5.64 -11.31 1.52
C GLY A 21 -4.47 -11.70 2.44
N SER A 22 -3.74 -12.78 2.11
CA SER A 22 -2.59 -13.22 2.91
C SER A 22 -1.47 -12.18 2.91
N GLY A 23 -1.24 -11.54 4.05
CA GLY A 23 -0.27 -10.44 4.19
C GLY A 23 -0.85 -9.06 3.90
N MET A 24 -2.18 -8.93 3.83
CA MET A 24 -2.86 -7.64 3.87
C MET A 24 -2.67 -7.04 5.28
N PRO A 25 -2.22 -5.78 5.40
CA PRO A 25 -2.11 -5.12 6.69
C PRO A 25 -3.46 -5.10 7.39
N GLU A 26 -3.44 -5.22 8.72
CA GLU A 26 -4.66 -5.04 9.52
C GLU A 26 -5.25 -3.64 9.26
N ASP A 27 -6.57 -3.48 9.38
CA ASP A 27 -7.22 -2.20 9.04
C ASP A 27 -6.64 -1.01 9.84
N LEU A 28 -6.21 -1.25 11.07
CA LEU A 28 -5.49 -0.28 11.90
C LEU A 28 -4.16 0.19 11.28
N GLU A 29 -3.41 -0.72 10.66
CA GLU A 29 -2.14 -0.42 10.01
C GLU A 29 -2.37 0.25 8.65
N LYS A 30 -3.46 -0.09 7.96
CA LYS A 30 -3.89 0.54 6.70
C LYS A 30 -4.26 2.02 6.87
N ASP A 31 -4.95 2.35 7.96
CA ASP A 31 -5.42 3.71 8.23
C ASP A 31 -4.41 4.57 8.98
N SER A 32 -3.27 3.99 9.36
CA SER A 32 -2.18 4.70 10.03
C SER A 32 -1.61 5.84 9.17
N PRO A 33 -1.24 6.98 9.78
CA PRO A 33 -0.64 8.09 9.06
C PRO A 33 0.75 7.71 8.51
N ILE A 34 1.08 8.19 7.31
CA ILE A 34 2.40 7.99 6.71
C ILE A 34 3.44 8.78 7.51
N THR A 35 4.48 8.10 7.99
CA THR A 35 5.55 8.65 8.82
C THR A 35 6.90 8.66 8.09
N ASN A 36 7.90 9.32 8.69
CA ASN A 36 9.27 9.34 8.15
C ASN A 36 10.00 7.99 8.22
N ASN A 37 9.52 7.07 9.06
CA ASN A 37 10.08 5.72 9.19
C ASN A 37 9.57 4.77 8.10
N ASP A 38 8.54 5.18 7.34
CA ASP A 38 7.95 4.33 6.32
C ASP A 38 8.83 4.19 5.08
N HIS A 39 8.50 3.16 4.31
CA HIS A 39 9.18 2.86 3.06
C HIS A 39 9.23 4.11 2.14
N PRO A 40 10.36 4.39 1.48
CA PRO A 40 10.51 5.58 0.62
C PRO A 40 9.40 5.72 -0.43
N PHE A 41 8.91 4.59 -0.97
CA PHE A 41 7.77 4.56 -1.90
C PHE A 41 6.48 5.13 -1.29
N LEU A 42 6.18 4.80 -0.03
CA LEU A 42 4.97 5.30 0.62
C LEU A 42 5.10 6.80 0.88
N ARG A 43 6.27 7.24 1.35
CA ARG A 43 6.59 8.65 1.58
C ARG A 43 6.51 9.50 0.32
N SER A 44 7.01 9.01 -0.81
CA SER A 44 6.94 9.74 -2.10
C SER A 44 5.52 9.91 -2.62
N ASN A 45 4.59 9.04 -2.21
CA ASN A 45 3.20 9.06 -2.67
C ASN A 45 2.23 9.64 -1.63
N ALA A 46 2.72 10.21 -0.52
CA ALA A 46 1.87 10.74 0.55
C ALA A 46 0.86 11.80 0.06
N MET A 47 1.26 12.65 -0.88
CA MET A 47 0.36 13.67 -1.47
C MET A 47 -0.77 13.05 -2.28
N ALA A 48 -0.49 12.01 -3.06
CA ALA A 48 -1.51 11.31 -3.85
C ALA A 48 -2.52 10.61 -2.92
N VAL A 49 -2.04 10.00 -1.84
CA VAL A 49 -2.90 9.40 -0.80
C VAL A 49 -3.77 10.45 -0.12
N TYR A 50 -3.20 11.60 0.25
CA TYR A 50 -3.95 12.71 0.85
C TYR A 50 -5.06 13.24 -0.07
N GLN A 51 -4.74 13.42 -1.36
CA GLN A 51 -5.70 13.92 -2.33
C GLN A 51 -6.85 12.93 -2.55
N HIS A 52 -6.57 11.62 -2.57
CA HIS A 52 -7.60 10.58 -2.63
C HIS A 52 -8.54 10.58 -1.40
N LYS A 53 -8.01 10.85 -0.21
CA LYS A 53 -8.83 10.99 1.02
C LYS A 53 -9.77 12.19 0.94
N LEU A 54 -9.28 13.34 0.45
CA LEU A 54 -10.10 14.53 0.21
C LEU A 54 -11.22 14.29 -0.80
N THR A 55 -10.95 13.60 -1.91
CA THR A 55 -11.97 13.32 -2.94
C THR A 55 -13.09 12.41 -2.46
N ASN A 56 -12.78 11.52 -1.51
CA ASN A 56 -13.77 10.59 -0.95
C ASN A 56 -14.51 11.16 0.27
N ASN A 57 -14.33 12.45 0.58
CA ASN A 57 -14.94 13.10 1.74
C ASN A 57 -14.61 12.40 3.08
N ASP A 58 -13.46 11.73 3.14
CA ASP A 58 -13.02 10.96 4.29
C ASP A 58 -11.74 11.58 4.88
N PRO A 59 -11.87 12.62 5.73
CA PRO A 59 -10.71 13.26 6.35
C PRO A 59 -10.03 12.37 7.41
N GLU A 60 -10.67 11.28 7.85
CA GLU A 60 -10.24 10.45 8.99
C GLU A 60 -10.01 8.96 8.65
N GLY A 61 -10.31 8.49 7.43
CA GLY A 61 -10.10 7.09 7.05
C GLY A 61 -11.15 6.13 7.62
N LYS A 62 -12.43 6.51 7.66
CA LYS A 62 -13.52 5.59 8.04
C LYS A 62 -14.50 5.39 6.90
N PHE A 63 -14.36 4.26 6.21
CA PHE A 63 -15.41 3.73 5.35
C PHE A 63 -16.34 2.79 6.16
N THR A 64 -17.64 3.05 6.01
CA THR A 64 -18.75 2.17 6.39
C THR A 64 -18.68 0.81 5.70
#